data_AF-A2BVB9-F1
#
_entry.id   AF-A2BVB9-F1
#
_cell.length_a   1.000
_cell.length_b   1.000
_cell.length_c   1.000
_cell.angle_alpha   90.00
_cell.angle_beta   90.00
_cell.angle_gamma   90.00
#
_symmetry.space_group_name_H-M   'P 1'
#
loop_
_entity.id
_entity.type
_entity.pdbx_description
1 polymer ?
#
loop_
_entity_poly.entity_id
_entity_poly.type
_entity_poly.pdbx_seq_one_letter_code
_entity_poly.pdbx_strand_id
1 'polypeptide(L)'
;MNEINSNNSDNNSINNSSLKRIGNFIKEARLSRNLSIEELATDLKIGTHQLQAIEGGNEEHLPEKVFIKAMVRRISEKLKVDTEFIMNEFKTERPEVKVEEIVQEVLIKTKQNKKIKNNNSILFILISGILGLLASSLIFNVISNSFQNQIPKQELKKKNQTTFNSKFLSSLIALRHDSKLHFSRRRS
;
A
#
# COMPACT_ATOMS: atom_id res chain seq x y z
N MET A 1 -55.55 21.57 -9.72
CA MET A 1 -54.74 20.78 -8.78
C MET A 1 -53.53 20.27 -9.54
N ASN A 2 -52.33 20.71 -9.16
CA ASN A 2 -51.07 20.24 -9.75
C ASN A 2 -50.47 19.21 -8.79
N GLU A 3 -50.42 17.95 -9.19
CA GLU A 3 -49.60 16.94 -8.50
C GLU A 3 -48.21 16.95 -9.17
N ILE A 4 -47.23 17.42 -8.42
CA ILE A 4 -45.85 17.58 -8.84
C ILE A 4 -45.11 16.25 -8.64
N ASN A 5 -44.51 15.82 -9.74
CA ASN A 5 -43.67 14.65 -9.98
C ASN A 5 -42.61 14.38 -8.88
N SER A 6 -42.83 13.33 -8.07
CA SER A 6 -41.92 12.83 -7.04
C SER A 6 -41.06 11.68 -7.56
N ASN A 7 -40.19 11.93 -8.56
CA ASN A 7 -39.29 10.91 -9.13
C ASN A 7 -37.82 11.37 -9.29
N ASN A 8 -37.43 12.51 -8.72
CA ASN A 8 -36.12 13.14 -9.00
C ASN A 8 -35.10 13.08 -7.84
N SER A 9 -35.47 12.63 -6.64
CA SER A 9 -34.55 12.63 -5.48
C SER A 9 -33.62 11.40 -5.43
N ASP A 10 -34.05 10.23 -5.92
CA ASP A 10 -33.31 8.99 -5.71
C ASP A 10 -32.13 8.82 -6.69
N ASN A 11 -32.25 9.41 -7.89
CA ASN A 11 -31.20 9.34 -8.91
C ASN A 11 -29.97 10.18 -8.55
N ASN A 12 -30.15 11.32 -7.88
CA ASN A 12 -29.04 12.18 -7.47
C ASN A 12 -28.21 11.56 -6.35
N SER A 13 -28.82 10.81 -5.42
CA SER A 13 -28.08 10.18 -4.31
C SER A 13 -27.11 9.10 -4.80
N ILE A 14 -27.54 8.28 -5.76
CA ILE A 14 -26.72 7.20 -6.34
C ILE A 14 -25.58 7.79 -7.18
N ASN A 15 -25.87 8.80 -8.02
CA ASN A 15 -24.87 9.49 -8.83
C ASN A 15 -23.74 10.12 -8.00
N ASN A 16 -24.11 10.78 -6.90
CA ASN A 16 -23.14 11.35 -5.98
C ASN A 16 -22.27 10.27 -5.31
N SER A 17 -22.82 9.08 -5.05
CA SER A 17 -22.06 7.99 -4.42
C SER A 17 -20.96 7.41 -5.32
N SER A 18 -21.20 7.24 -6.63
CA SER A 18 -20.17 6.78 -7.56
C SER A 18 -19.11 7.86 -7.79
N LEU A 19 -19.54 9.11 -8.03
CA LEU A 19 -18.62 10.22 -8.21
C LEU A 19 -17.73 10.40 -6.97
N LYS A 20 -18.28 10.23 -5.76
CA LYS A 20 -17.50 10.27 -4.51
C LYS A 20 -16.42 9.20 -4.45
N ARG A 21 -16.73 7.96 -4.84
CA ARG A 21 -15.75 6.87 -4.87
C ARG A 21 -14.66 7.10 -5.91
N ILE A 22 -15.05 7.54 -7.11
CA ILE A 22 -14.13 7.90 -8.18
C ILE A 22 -13.23 9.07 -7.76
N GLY A 23 -13.82 10.10 -7.15
CA GLY A 23 -13.11 11.25 -6.61
C GLY A 23 -12.07 10.87 -5.56
N ASN A 24 -12.44 10.03 -4.60
CA ASN A 24 -11.52 9.50 -3.61
C ASN A 24 -10.38 8.72 -4.28
N PHE A 25 -10.68 7.87 -5.26
CA PHE A 25 -9.64 7.13 -5.98
C PHE A 25 -8.66 8.06 -6.71
N ILE A 26 -9.18 9.09 -7.39
CA ILE A 26 -8.36 10.13 -8.06
C ILE A 26 -7.48 10.84 -7.04
N LYS A 27 -8.02 11.21 -5.89
CA LYS A 27 -7.28 11.87 -4.80
C LYS A 27 -6.12 11.01 -4.32
N GLU A 28 -6.35 9.73 -4.03
CA GLU A 28 -5.29 8.82 -3.61
C GLU A 28 -4.23 8.63 -4.70
N ALA A 29 -4.65 8.52 -5.96
CA ALA A 29 -3.74 8.44 -7.10
C ALA A 29 -2.89 9.72 -7.28
N ARG A 30 -3.45 10.90 -7.01
CA ARG A 30 -2.70 12.17 -7.01
C ARG A 30 -1.70 12.22 -5.86
N LEU A 31 -2.13 11.91 -4.64
CA LEU A 31 -1.29 11.96 -3.44
C LEU A 31 -0.14 10.95 -3.50
N SER A 32 -0.37 9.74 -4.00
CA SER A 32 0.70 8.74 -4.20
C SER A 32 1.79 9.18 -5.19
N ARG A 33 1.51 10.20 -6.01
CA ARG A 33 2.45 10.82 -6.94
C ARG A 33 3.05 12.13 -6.42
N ASN A 34 2.74 12.52 -5.19
CA ASN A 34 3.16 13.79 -4.57
C ASN A 34 2.77 15.03 -5.39
N LEU A 35 1.65 14.97 -6.12
CA LEU A 35 1.16 16.11 -6.90
C LEU A 35 0.22 16.97 -6.04
N SER A 36 0.40 18.29 -6.06
CA SER A 36 -0.58 19.21 -5.48
C SER A 36 -1.83 19.31 -6.37
N ILE A 37 -2.90 19.89 -5.83
CA ILE A 37 -4.12 20.16 -6.61
C ILE A 37 -3.80 21.16 -7.72
N GLU A 38 -3.00 22.19 -7.40
CA GLU A 38 -2.61 23.26 -8.30
C GLU A 38 -1.77 22.73 -9.47
N GLU A 39 -0.82 21.83 -9.21
CA GLU A 39 0.04 21.20 -10.23
C GLU A 39 -0.79 20.37 -11.20
N LEU A 40 -1.62 19.46 -10.68
CA LEU A 40 -2.44 18.59 -11.51
C LEU A 40 -3.49 19.38 -12.31
N ALA A 41 -4.12 20.39 -11.69
CA ALA A 41 -5.09 21.25 -12.35
C ALA A 41 -4.44 22.06 -13.49
N THR A 42 -3.25 22.62 -13.25
CA THR A 42 -2.48 23.37 -14.25
C THR A 42 -2.10 22.48 -15.45
N ASP A 43 -1.57 21.30 -15.19
CA ASP A 43 -1.22 20.31 -16.23
C ASP A 43 -2.43 19.90 -17.07
N LEU A 44 -3.59 19.77 -16.42
CA LEU A 44 -4.85 19.42 -17.05
C LEU A 44 -5.60 20.63 -17.61
N LYS A 45 -5.12 21.86 -17.41
CA LYS A 45 -5.84 23.08 -17.81
C LYS A 45 -7.31 23.07 -17.35
N ILE A 46 -7.54 22.62 -16.12
CA ILE A 46 -8.86 22.66 -15.45
C ILE A 46 -8.76 23.59 -14.23
N GLY A 47 -9.88 24.12 -13.76
CA GLY A 47 -9.88 24.93 -12.53
C GLY A 47 -9.54 24.08 -11.30
N THR A 48 -8.77 24.62 -10.37
CA THR A 48 -8.44 23.96 -9.08
C THR A 48 -9.70 23.58 -8.31
N HIS A 49 -10.69 24.47 -8.28
CA HIS A 49 -12.01 24.22 -7.68
C HIS A 49 -12.74 23.03 -8.33
N GLN A 50 -12.62 22.84 -9.64
CA GLN A 50 -13.25 21.71 -10.34
C GLN A 50 -12.54 20.40 -9.98
N LEU A 51 -11.21 20.40 -9.89
CA LEU A 51 -10.46 19.23 -9.44
C LEU A 51 -10.80 18.88 -7.98
N GLN A 52 -10.92 19.88 -7.11
CA GLN A 52 -11.37 19.70 -5.72
C GLN A 52 -12.78 19.13 -5.65
N ALA A 53 -13.71 19.64 -6.47
CA ALA A 53 -15.08 19.14 -6.52
C ALA A 53 -15.14 17.69 -7.04
N ILE A 54 -14.33 17.33 -8.04
CA ILE A 54 -14.20 15.94 -8.53
C ILE A 54 -13.65 15.05 -7.41
N GLU A 55 -12.53 15.41 -6.78
CA GLU A 55 -11.94 14.64 -5.66
C GLU A 55 -12.89 14.54 -4.46
N GLY A 56 -13.69 15.58 -4.25
CA GLY A 56 -14.69 15.67 -3.19
C GLY A 56 -16.00 14.94 -3.50
N GLY A 57 -16.23 14.52 -4.75
CA GLY A 57 -17.51 13.97 -5.19
C GLY A 57 -18.67 14.97 -5.10
N ASN A 58 -18.39 16.27 -5.23
CA ASN A 58 -19.39 17.32 -5.09
C ASN A 58 -19.92 17.73 -6.47
N GLU A 59 -20.96 17.05 -6.94
CA GLU A 59 -21.52 17.25 -8.28
C GLU A 59 -22.14 18.64 -8.47
N GLU A 60 -22.64 19.26 -7.40
CA GLU A 60 -23.27 20.60 -7.45
C GLU A 60 -22.31 21.71 -7.91
N HIS A 61 -21.00 21.49 -7.74
CA HIS A 61 -19.95 22.44 -8.05
C HIS A 61 -19.27 22.14 -9.40
N LEU A 62 -19.84 21.21 -10.18
CA LEU A 62 -19.30 20.72 -11.43
C LEU A 62 -20.18 21.10 -12.63
N PRO A 63 -19.61 21.15 -13.85
CA PRO A 63 -20.38 21.34 -15.08
C PRO A 63 -21.26 20.12 -15.40
N GLU A 64 -21.97 20.13 -16.54
CA GLU A 64 -22.83 19.00 -16.93
C GLU A 64 -22.08 17.66 -16.97
N LYS A 65 -22.80 16.56 -16.69
CA LYS A 65 -22.26 15.19 -16.54
C LYS A 65 -21.35 14.74 -17.70
N VAL A 66 -21.61 15.22 -18.93
CA VAL A 66 -20.76 14.94 -20.10
C VAL A 66 -19.35 15.53 -19.94
N PHE A 67 -19.24 16.75 -19.41
CA PHE A 67 -17.95 17.40 -19.13
C PHE A 67 -17.25 16.75 -17.94
N ILE A 68 -17.97 16.42 -16.88
CA ILE A 68 -17.41 15.69 -15.73
C ILE A 68 -16.76 14.39 -16.21
N LYS A 69 -17.48 13.63 -17.04
CA LYS A 69 -16.98 12.38 -17.63
C LYS A 69 -15.69 12.58 -18.41
N ALA A 70 -15.61 13.64 -19.22
CA ALA A 70 -14.39 13.97 -19.97
C ALA A 70 -13.22 14.36 -19.04
N MET A 71 -13.49 15.12 -17.98
CA MET A 71 -12.49 15.50 -16.97
C MET A 71 -11.97 14.28 -16.22
N VAL A 72 -12.86 13.43 -15.70
CA VAL A 72 -12.49 12.18 -15.00
C VAL A 72 -11.61 11.30 -15.89
N ARG A 73 -11.95 11.16 -17.17
CA ARG A 73 -11.12 10.43 -18.14
C ARG A 73 -9.72 11.03 -18.25
N ARG A 74 -9.63 12.34 -18.50
CA ARG A 74 -8.35 13.03 -18.69
C ARG A 74 -7.47 12.98 -17.43
N ILE A 75 -8.08 13.11 -16.24
CA ILE A 75 -7.39 12.97 -14.96
C ILE A 75 -6.83 11.55 -14.83
N SER A 76 -7.65 10.54 -15.12
CA SER A 76 -7.26 9.13 -15.06
C SER A 76 -6.08 8.81 -15.98
N GLU A 77 -6.12 9.31 -17.21
CA GLU A 77 -5.04 9.17 -18.20
C GLU A 77 -3.75 9.88 -17.72
N LYS A 78 -3.86 11.10 -17.19
CA LYS A 78 -2.72 11.87 -16.66
C LYS A 78 -2.08 11.19 -15.45
N LEU A 79 -2.91 10.62 -14.56
CA LEU A 79 -2.46 9.86 -13.39
C LEU A 79 -2.08 8.41 -13.74
N LYS A 80 -2.12 8.01 -15.02
CA LYS A 80 -1.78 6.66 -15.50
C LYS A 80 -2.43 5.54 -14.69
N VAL A 81 -3.68 5.74 -14.30
CA VAL A 81 -4.52 4.73 -13.63
C VAL A 81 -5.39 4.00 -14.65
N ASP A 82 -6.00 2.89 -14.27
CA ASP A 82 -6.91 2.14 -15.15
C ASP A 82 -8.14 2.98 -15.49
N THR A 83 -8.04 3.67 -16.63
CA THR A 83 -9.07 4.59 -17.10
C THR A 83 -10.33 3.82 -17.48
N GLU A 84 -10.23 2.65 -18.10
CA GLU A 84 -11.43 1.89 -18.49
C GLU A 84 -12.20 1.41 -17.27
N PHE A 85 -11.51 0.98 -16.21
CA PHE A 85 -12.14 0.63 -14.94
C PHE A 85 -12.92 1.82 -14.35
N ILE A 86 -12.27 2.99 -14.22
CA ILE A 86 -12.90 4.21 -13.68
C ILE A 86 -14.08 4.66 -14.54
N MET A 87 -13.91 4.62 -15.86
CA MET A 87 -14.98 5.03 -16.78
C MET A 87 -16.14 4.05 -16.80
N ASN A 88 -15.93 2.78 -16.45
CA ASN A 88 -17.02 1.82 -16.28
C ASN A 88 -17.78 2.07 -15.00
N GLU A 89 -17.08 2.35 -13.89
CA GLU A 89 -17.71 2.75 -12.63
C GLU A 89 -18.59 4.00 -12.80
N PHE A 90 -18.14 4.95 -13.62
CA PHE A 90 -18.90 6.15 -13.98
C PHE A 90 -20.11 5.84 -14.90
N LYS A 91 -20.08 4.74 -15.68
CA LYS A 91 -21.14 4.35 -16.64
C LYS A 91 -22.27 3.53 -16.01
N THR A 92 -22.00 2.80 -14.93
CA THR A 92 -22.94 1.85 -14.31
C THR A 92 -24.23 2.50 -13.79
N GLU A 93 -24.35 3.82 -13.87
CA GLU A 93 -25.52 4.62 -13.48
C GLU A 93 -26.44 4.98 -14.65
N ARG A 94 -26.47 4.16 -15.71
CA ARG A 94 -27.60 4.28 -16.66
C ARG A 94 -28.80 3.58 -16.03
N PRO A 95 -30.01 4.17 -16.08
CA PRO A 95 -31.20 3.40 -15.80
C PRO A 95 -31.17 2.19 -16.74
N GLU A 96 -31.31 0.99 -16.20
CA GLU A 96 -31.70 -0.17 -16.99
C GLU A 96 -33.06 0.17 -17.60
N VAL A 97 -33.05 0.76 -18.79
CA VAL A 97 -34.26 0.82 -19.59
C VAL A 97 -34.48 -0.61 -20.08
N LYS A 98 -35.23 -1.39 -19.29
CA LYS A 98 -35.95 -2.56 -19.81
C LYS A 98 -36.92 -2.05 -20.85
N VAL A 99 -36.47 -1.91 -22.08
CA VAL A 99 -37.37 -1.84 -23.24
C VAL A 99 -37.63 -3.28 -23.64
N GLU A 100 -38.51 -3.93 -22.87
CA GLU A 100 -39.29 -5.04 -23.40
C GLU A 100 -40.30 -4.42 -24.37
N GLU A 101 -40.18 -4.78 -25.67
CA GLU A 101 -41.10 -4.48 -26.78
C GLU A 101 -41.18 -2.98 -27.18
N ILE A 102 -41.04 -2.50 -28.42
CA ILE A 102 -41.27 -3.00 -29.79
C ILE A 102 -40.40 -2.06 -30.66
N VAL A 103 -39.53 -2.49 -31.57
CA VAL A 103 -39.78 -2.69 -33.01
C VAL A 103 -38.42 -3.02 -33.64
N GLN A 104 -38.39 -4.09 -34.44
CA GLN A 104 -37.27 -4.56 -35.25
C GLN A 104 -36.93 -3.57 -36.38
N GLU A 105 -35.70 -3.69 -36.91
CA GLU A 105 -35.08 -2.86 -37.96
C GLU A 105 -34.64 -1.46 -37.47
N VAL A 106 -33.36 -1.22 -37.21
CA VAL A 106 -32.29 -1.25 -38.21
C VAL A 106 -31.05 -1.94 -37.65
N LEU A 107 -30.93 -3.23 -37.95
CA LEU A 107 -29.63 -3.86 -38.10
C LEU A 107 -29.00 -3.25 -39.35
N ILE A 108 -27.80 -2.68 -39.24
CA ILE A 108 -26.69 -2.65 -40.23
C ILE A 108 -25.87 -1.36 -39.99
N LYS A 109 -24.57 -1.57 -39.73
CA LYS A 109 -23.48 -0.60 -39.43
C LYS A 109 -23.50 -0.06 -37.99
N THR A 110 -22.60 -0.43 -37.08
CA THR A 110 -21.16 -0.69 -37.30
C THR A 110 -20.63 -1.62 -36.22
N LYS A 111 -20.48 -2.89 -36.58
CA LYS A 111 -19.51 -3.78 -35.93
C LYS A 111 -18.19 -3.52 -36.62
N GLN A 112 -17.26 -2.75 -36.04
CA GLN A 112 -15.84 -2.80 -36.40
C GLN A 112 -14.94 -2.37 -35.22
N ASN A 113 -14.19 -3.38 -34.73
CA ASN A 113 -12.82 -3.31 -34.20
C ASN A 113 -12.61 -2.58 -32.86
N LYS A 114 -12.21 -3.23 -31.75
CA LYS A 114 -11.11 -4.19 -31.59
C LYS A 114 -11.40 -5.12 -30.41
N LYS A 115 -11.50 -6.42 -30.68
CA LYS A 115 -11.14 -7.46 -29.71
C LYS A 115 -9.62 -7.65 -29.82
N ILE A 116 -8.83 -6.72 -29.29
CA ILE A 116 -7.45 -7.07 -28.90
C ILE A 116 -7.57 -7.64 -27.50
N LYS A 117 -7.69 -8.95 -27.43
CA LYS A 117 -7.28 -9.70 -26.25
C LYS A 117 -5.75 -9.65 -26.24
N ASN A 118 -5.15 -8.64 -25.60
CA ASN A 118 -3.71 -8.69 -25.30
C ASN A 118 -3.55 -9.37 -23.95
N ASN A 119 -2.92 -10.54 -23.98
CA ASN A 119 -2.65 -11.34 -22.79
C ASN A 119 -1.33 -10.87 -22.17
N ASN A 120 -1.18 -9.58 -21.86
CA ASN A 120 0.04 -9.04 -21.26
C ASN A 120 0.07 -9.16 -19.73
N SER A 121 -0.93 -9.76 -19.09
CA SER A 121 -0.85 -10.17 -17.67
C SER A 121 0.30 -11.14 -17.39
N ILE A 122 0.71 -11.94 -18.38
CA ILE A 122 1.84 -12.89 -18.23
C ILE A 122 3.19 -12.14 -18.17
N LEU A 123 3.31 -11.03 -18.91
CA LEU A 123 4.53 -10.24 -18.94
C LEU A 123 4.79 -9.55 -17.58
N PHE A 124 3.73 -9.07 -16.90
CA PHE A 124 3.85 -8.51 -15.55
C PHE A 124 4.25 -9.57 -14.50
N ILE A 125 3.78 -10.82 -14.64
CA ILE A 125 4.17 -11.94 -13.75
C ILE A 125 5.65 -12.28 -13.94
N LEU A 126 6.13 -12.28 -15.18
CA LEU A 126 7.55 -12.52 -15.48
C LEU A 126 8.44 -11.37 -14.96
N ILE A 127 8.06 -10.11 -15.22
CA ILE A 127 8.81 -8.92 -14.76
C ILE A 127 8.86 -8.85 -13.23
N SER A 128 7.74 -9.13 -12.55
CA SER A 128 7.67 -9.20 -11.09
C SER A 128 8.57 -10.31 -10.52
N GLY A 129 8.58 -11.48 -11.16
CA GLY A 129 9.44 -12.60 -10.76
C GLY A 129 10.94 -12.26 -10.88
N ILE A 130 11.35 -11.67 -12.01
CA ILE A 130 12.76 -11.25 -12.22
C ILE A 130 13.18 -10.18 -11.22
N LEU A 131 12.31 -9.20 -10.94
CA LEU A 131 12.61 -8.15 -9.96
C LEU A 131 12.70 -8.70 -8.53
N GLY A 132 11.84 -9.66 -8.17
CA GLY A 132 11.89 -10.38 -6.91
C GLY A 132 13.17 -11.21 -6.74
N LEU A 133 13.63 -11.89 -7.79
CA LEU A 133 14.88 -12.67 -7.77
C LEU A 133 16.11 -11.77 -7.60
N LEU A 134 16.15 -10.62 -8.26
CA LEU A 134 17.23 -9.64 -8.10
C LEU A 134 17.27 -9.09 -6.68
N ALA A 135 16.12 -8.68 -6.12
CA ALA A 135 16.04 -8.21 -4.74
C ALA A 135 16.44 -9.31 -3.74
N SER A 136 15.94 -10.54 -3.92
CA SER A 136 16.28 -11.68 -3.08
C SER A 136 17.77 -12.02 -3.12
N SER A 137 18.40 -11.95 -4.30
CA SER A 137 19.84 -12.18 -4.46
C SER A 137 20.70 -11.14 -3.74
N LEU A 138 20.31 -9.86 -3.80
CA LEU A 138 20.99 -8.78 -3.06
C LEU A 138 20.84 -8.96 -1.55
N ILE A 139 19.62 -9.27 -1.09
CA ILE A 139 19.35 -9.54 0.33
C ILE A 139 20.13 -10.77 0.81
N PHE A 140 20.17 -11.84 0.01
CA PHE A 140 20.91 -13.06 0.32
C PHE A 140 22.41 -12.83 0.44
N ASN A 141 23.01 -12.00 -0.42
CA ASN A 141 24.43 -11.64 -0.30
C ASN A 141 24.70 -10.86 1.01
N VAL A 142 23.85 -9.89 1.35
CA VAL A 142 23.97 -9.11 2.60
C VAL A 142 23.81 -10.00 3.83
N ILE A 143 22.83 -10.91 3.83
CA ILE A 143 22.57 -11.86 4.92
C ILE A 143 23.64 -12.95 5.03
N SER A 144 24.17 -13.43 3.90
CA SER A 144 25.23 -14.45 3.90
C SER A 144 26.53 -13.90 4.46
N ASN A 145 26.87 -12.65 4.12
CA ASN A 145 28.03 -11.97 4.67
C ASN A 145 27.88 -11.69 6.18
N SER A 146 26.67 -11.40 6.65
CA SER A 146 26.42 -11.23 8.09
C SER A 146 26.38 -12.56 8.86
N PHE A 147 26.09 -13.69 8.20
CA PHE A 147 26.16 -15.04 8.78
C PHE A 147 27.57 -15.63 8.83
N GLN A 148 28.42 -15.41 7.81
CA GLN A 148 29.82 -15.89 7.81
C GLN A 148 30.68 -15.20 8.88
N ASN A 149 30.33 -13.97 9.27
CA ASN A 149 31.00 -13.25 10.37
C ASN A 149 30.66 -13.80 11.77
N GLN A 150 29.84 -14.85 11.86
CA GLN A 150 29.44 -15.50 13.12
C GLN A 150 29.88 -16.98 13.23
N ILE A 151 30.80 -17.46 12.38
CA ILE A 151 31.48 -18.73 12.65
C ILE A 151 32.84 -18.42 13.31
N PRO A 152 32.93 -18.39 14.66
CA PRO A 152 34.21 -18.28 15.33
C PRO A 152 35.06 -19.52 15.02
N LYS A 153 36.18 -19.31 14.33
CA LYS A 153 37.28 -20.28 14.26
C LYS A 153 37.71 -20.59 15.70
N GLN A 154 37.42 -21.78 16.20
CA GLN A 154 37.88 -22.21 17.52
C GLN A 154 39.40 -22.39 17.48
N GLU A 155 40.13 -21.37 17.90
CA GLU A 155 41.50 -21.56 18.39
C GLU A 155 41.45 -22.18 19.79
N LEU A 156 41.78 -23.47 19.85
CA LEU A 156 42.08 -24.17 21.10
C LEU A 156 43.34 -23.57 21.73
N LYS A 157 43.17 -22.67 22.72
CA LYS A 157 44.24 -22.33 23.67
C LYS A 157 43.79 -22.54 25.12
N LYS A 158 44.00 -23.78 25.56
CA LYS A 158 44.17 -24.19 26.97
C LYS A 158 45.02 -23.17 27.74
N LYS A 159 44.48 -22.56 28.81
CA LYS A 159 45.25 -22.30 30.05
C LYS A 159 44.36 -22.01 31.29
N ASN A 160 44.08 -23.09 32.02
CA ASN A 160 44.22 -23.27 33.47
C ASN A 160 43.30 -22.49 34.44
N GLN A 161 42.28 -23.23 34.87
CA GLN A 161 41.85 -23.40 36.26
C GLN A 161 43.03 -23.32 37.25
N THR A 162 43.39 -22.15 37.78
CA THR A 162 44.36 -22.01 38.89
C THR A 162 44.31 -20.60 39.50
N THR A 163 43.16 -20.12 39.97
CA THR A 163 43.18 -18.96 40.91
C THR A 163 41.99 -18.89 41.89
N PHE A 164 41.03 -19.80 41.81
CA PHE A 164 39.91 -19.76 42.77
C PHE A 164 40.25 -20.42 44.12
N ASN A 165 41.17 -21.39 44.15
CA ASN A 165 41.41 -22.18 45.37
C ASN A 165 42.55 -21.70 46.28
N SER A 166 43.48 -20.84 45.83
CA SER A 166 44.60 -20.43 46.70
C SER A 166 44.23 -19.34 47.72
N LYS A 167 43.40 -18.36 47.33
CA LYS A 167 42.94 -17.29 48.23
C LYS A 167 41.87 -17.76 49.22
N PHE A 168 41.03 -18.71 48.81
CA PHE A 168 40.00 -19.27 49.69
C PHE A 168 40.59 -20.19 50.76
N LEU A 169 41.58 -21.03 50.41
CA LEU A 169 42.24 -21.92 51.37
C LEU A 169 43.12 -21.14 52.36
N SER A 170 43.82 -20.09 51.93
CA SER A 170 44.60 -19.24 52.84
C SER A 170 43.71 -18.48 53.83
N SER A 171 42.52 -18.01 53.41
CA SER A 171 41.51 -17.44 54.31
C SER A 171 40.98 -18.46 55.33
N LEU A 172 40.67 -19.69 54.91
CA LEU A 172 40.14 -20.74 55.80
C LEU A 172 41.18 -21.25 56.81
N ILE A 173 42.47 -21.29 56.44
CA ILE A 173 43.56 -21.64 57.35
C ILE A 173 43.78 -20.53 58.39
N ALA A 174 43.74 -19.25 57.98
CA ALA A 174 43.88 -18.11 58.89
C ALA A 174 42.76 -18.06 59.95
N LEU A 175 41.49 -18.25 59.56
CA LEU A 175 40.38 -18.28 60.51
C LEU A 175 40.41 -19.48 61.48
N ARG A 176 41.05 -20.59 61.10
CA ARG A 176 41.17 -21.78 61.97
C ARG A 176 42.30 -21.65 62.99
N HIS A 177 43.28 -20.78 62.77
CA HIS A 177 44.42 -20.62 63.68
C HIS A 177 44.10 -19.73 64.89
N ASP A 178 43.28 -18.68 64.72
CA ASP A 178 42.95 -17.75 65.80
C ASP A 178 41.97 -18.31 66.86
N SER A 179 41.16 -19.30 66.50
CA SER A 179 40.23 -19.96 67.43
C SER A 179 40.90 -20.97 68.37
N LYS A 180 42.18 -21.35 68.14
CA LYS A 180 42.93 -22.28 69.01
C LYS A 180 43.84 -21.61 70.04
N LEU A 181 44.03 -20.28 69.98
CA LEU A 181 44.88 -19.57 70.95
C LEU A 181 44.13 -19.11 72.22
N HIS A 182 42.82 -19.29 72.29
CA HIS A 182 42.01 -18.89 73.44
C HIS A 182 41.66 -20.05 74.42
N PHE A 183 42.23 -21.25 74.24
CA PHE A 183 41.90 -22.42 75.09
C PHE A 183 43.11 -23.14 75.74
N SER A 184 44.32 -22.59 75.66
CA SER A 184 45.47 -23.14 76.39
C SER A 184 46.01 -22.16 77.41
N ARG A 185 45.39 -22.21 78.60
CA ARG A 185 46.08 -22.29 79.90
C ARG A 185 46.85 -21.01 80.32
N ARG A 186 46.43 -20.30 81.38
CA ARG A 186 46.19 -20.84 82.75
C ARG A 186 47.13 -22.02 83.03
N ARG A 187 48.40 -21.73 83.35
CA ARG A 187 49.20 -22.51 84.31
C ARG A 187 50.53 -21.78 84.56
N SER A 188 50.67 -21.39 85.84
CA SER A 188 51.87 -21.05 86.61
C SER A 188 52.66 -19.80 86.23
#